data_AF-A0AAJ6NGI4-F1
#
_entry.id   AF-A0AAJ6NGI4-F1
#
_cell.length_a   1.000
_cell.length_b   1.000
_cell.length_c   1.000
_cell.angle_alpha   90.00
_cell.angle_beta   90.00
_cell.angle_gamma   90.00
#
_symmetry.space_group_name_H-M   'P 1'
#
loop_
_entity.id
_entity.type
_entity.pdbx_description
1 polymer ?
#
loop_
_entity_poly.entity_id
_entity_poly.type
_entity_poly.pdbx_seq_one_letter_code
_entity_poly.pdbx_strand_id
1 'polypeptide(L)' 'MKQKNVASQTSQRLHQHPSATDYQVSTIEFIKANLKDALKLFPIILAVFLLWLVFTAAVYSIFGG' A
#
# COMPACT_ATOMS: atom_id res chain seq x y z
N MET A 1 -25.12 6.99 -46.26
CA MET A 1 -24.53 7.56 -45.02
C MET A 1 -23.08 7.92 -45.31
N LYS A 2 -22.62 9.14 -45.03
CA LYS A 2 -21.21 9.55 -45.25
C LYS A 2 -20.37 9.10 -44.06
N GLN A 3 -19.36 8.26 -44.29
CA GLN A 3 -18.44 7.80 -43.26
C GLN A 3 -17.54 8.97 -42.84
N LYS A 4 -17.74 9.49 -41.63
CA LYS A 4 -16.80 10.46 -41.03
C LYS A 4 -15.52 9.70 -40.67
N ASN A 5 -14.39 10.17 -41.18
CA ASN A 5 -13.10 9.61 -40.85
C ASN A 5 -12.74 10.04 -39.42
N VAL A 6 -13.02 9.19 -38.43
CA VAL A 6 -12.63 9.42 -37.04
C VAL A 6 -11.29 8.71 -36.84
N ALA A 7 -10.25 9.49 -36.56
CA ALA A 7 -8.94 8.93 -36.23
C ALA A 7 -9.05 8.05 -34.98
N SER A 8 -8.34 6.93 -34.95
CA SER A 8 -8.35 6.03 -33.80
C SER A 8 -7.97 6.80 -32.54
N GLN A 9 -8.81 6.73 -31.50
CA GLN A 9 -8.52 7.29 -30.18
C GLN A 9 -7.69 6.33 -29.31
N THR A 10 -7.36 5.14 -29.83
CA THR A 10 -6.37 4.29 -29.17
C THR A 10 -5.03 5.02 -29.20
N SER A 11 -4.57 5.42 -28.01
CA SER A 11 -3.29 6.07 -27.83
C SER A 11 -2.19 5.19 -28.43
N GLN A 12 -1.16 5.81 -29.03
CA GLN A 12 -0.03 5.08 -29.65
C GLN A 12 0.59 4.02 -28.72
N ARG A 13 0.46 4.21 -27.40
CA ARG A 13 0.86 3.27 -26.35
C ARG A 13 0.18 1.90 -26.41
N LEU A 14 -1.05 1.78 -26.92
CA LEU A 14 -1.79 0.52 -26.92
C LEU A 14 -1.19 -0.53 -27.87
N HIS A 15 -0.48 -0.09 -28.91
CA HIS A 15 0.13 -0.96 -29.92
C HIS A 15 1.66 -1.03 -29.80
N GLN A 16 2.23 -0.39 -28.78
CA GLN A 16 3.66 -0.44 -28.50
C GLN A 16 3.95 -1.61 -27.56
N HIS A 17 4.90 -2.48 -27.94
CA HIS A 17 5.44 -3.46 -27.02
C HIS A 17 6.07 -2.71 -25.83
N PRO A 18 5.80 -3.11 -24.57
CA PRO A 18 6.39 -2.46 -23.42
C PRO A 18 7.92 -2.44 -23.54
N SER A 19 8.51 -1.29 -23.24
CA SER A 19 9.96 -1.12 -23.25
C SER A 19 10.55 -1.61 -21.92
N ALA A 20 11.85 -1.93 -21.87
CA ALA A 20 12.52 -2.33 -20.63
C ALA A 20 12.40 -1.26 -19.52
N THR A 21 12.31 0.01 -19.90
CA THR A 21 12.06 1.14 -19.00
C THR A 21 10.67 1.14 -18.38
N ASP A 22 9.65 0.60 -19.06
CA ASP A 22 8.29 0.47 -18.49
C ASP A 22 8.24 -0.57 -17.35
N TYR A 23 9.22 -1.46 -17.29
CA TYR A 23 9.39 -2.44 -16.20
C TYR A 23 10.37 -1.98 -15.12
N GLN A 24 11.01 -0.82 -15.29
CA GLN A 24 12.05 -0.37 -14.38
C GLN A 24 11.40 0.24 -13.13
N VAL A 25 11.25 -0.60 -12.10
CA VAL A 25 10.77 -0.15 -10.80
C VAL A 25 11.93 0.51 -10.05
N SER A 26 11.74 1.75 -9.61
CA SER A 26 12.72 2.41 -8.74
C SER A 26 12.73 1.76 -7.37
N THR A 27 13.87 1.17 -6.99
CA THR A 27 14.06 0.56 -5.67
C THR A 27 13.81 1.56 -4.54
N ILE A 28 14.16 2.83 -4.74
CA ILE A 28 13.96 3.89 -3.73
C ILE A 28 12.47 4.18 -3.54
N GLU A 29 11.71 4.29 -4.63
CA GLU A 29 10.27 4.53 -4.56
C GLU A 29 9.54 3.34 -3.94
N PHE A 30 9.97 2.12 -4.28
CA PHE A 30 9.48 0.90 -3.66
C PHE A 30 9.73 0.90 -2.14
N ILE A 31 10.96 1.16 -1.69
CA ILE A 31 11.30 1.22 -0.26
C ILE A 31 10.48 2.31 0.43
N LYS A 32 10.35 3.50 -0.18
CA LYS A 32 9.60 4.62 0.37
C LYS A 32 8.12 4.28 0.56
N ALA A 33 7.50 3.60 -0.42
CA ALA A 33 6.12 3.17 -0.33
C ALA A 33 5.92 2.18 0.82
N ASN A 34 6.77 1.15 0.88
CA ASN A 34 6.70 0.13 1.93
C ASN A 34 6.94 0.72 3.33
N LEU A 35 7.90 1.64 3.48
CA LEU A 35 8.17 2.31 4.76
C LEU A 35 6.97 3.15 5.21
N LYS A 36 6.35 3.89 4.28
CA LYS A 36 5.13 4.66 4.58
C LYS A 36 4.01 3.75 5.06
N ASP A 37 3.82 2.61 4.43
CA ASP A 37 2.77 1.66 4.81
C ASP A 37 3.07 0.97 6.14
N ALA A 38 4.33 0.61 6.40
CA ALA A 38 4.76 0.06 7.68
C ALA A 38 4.53 1.06 8.83
N LEU A 39 4.82 2.35 8.62
CA LEU A 39 4.58 3.40 9.63
C LEU A 39 3.10 3.58 9.96
N LYS A 40 2.18 3.33 9.01
CA LYS A 40 0.73 3.37 9.28
C LYS A 40 0.27 2.23 10.21
N LEU A 41 1.00 1.12 10.26
CA LEU A 41 0.69 -0.01 11.14
C LEU A 41 1.15 0.23 12.57
N PHE A 42 2.13 1.11 12.78
CA PHE A 42 2.71 1.38 14.09
C PHE A 42 1.69 1.80 15.16
N PRO A 43 0.72 2.71 14.90
CA PRO A 43 -0.32 3.06 15.88
C PRO A 43 -1.20 1.88 16.28
N ILE A 44 -1.49 0.97 15.35
CA ILE A 44 -2.32 -0.22 15.61
C ILE A 44 -1.56 -1.17 16.53
N ILE A 45 -0.31 -1.46 16.21
CA ILE A 45 0.56 -2.33 17.02
C ILE A 45 0.69 -1.76 18.44
N LEU A 46 0.92 -0.45 18.55
CA LEU A 46 1.03 0.22 19.84
C LEU A 46 -0.27 0.13 20.64
N ALA A 47 -1.43 0.38 20.02
CA ALA A 47 -2.72 0.29 20.68
C ALA A 47 -3.01 -1.13 21.19
N VAL A 48 -2.75 -2.16 20.36
CA VAL A 48 -2.92 -3.56 20.76
C VAL A 48 -2.00 -3.91 21.92
N PHE A 49 -0.75 -3.47 21.88
CA PHE A 49 0.21 -3.70 22.96
C PHE A 49 -0.23 -3.03 24.27
N LEU A 50 -0.68 -1.78 24.22
CA LEU A 50 -1.18 -1.07 25.40
C LEU A 50 -2.44 -1.71 25.97
N LEU A 51 -3.39 -2.12 25.13
CA LEU A 51 -4.58 -2.84 25.56
C LEU A 51 -4.22 -4.17 26.24
N TRP A 52 -3.26 -4.89 25.67
CA TRP A 52 -2.76 -6.13 26.27
C TRP A 52 -2.12 -5.89 27.64
N LEU A 53 -1.32 -4.83 27.82
CA LEU A 53 -0.75 -4.47 29.12
C LEU A 53 -1.84 -4.15 30.15
N VAL A 54 -2.83 -3.32 29.78
CA VAL A 54 -3.95 -2.95 30.66
C VAL A 54 -4.74 -4.19 31.07
N PHE A 55 -5.05 -5.06 30.10
CA PHE A 55 -5.75 -6.32 30.37
C PHE A 55 -4.95 -7.21 31.32
N THR A 56 -3.65 -7.38 31.07
CA THR A 56 -2.76 -8.19 31.92
C THR A 56 -2.71 -7.65 33.34
N ALA A 57 -2.58 -6.33 33.50
CA ALA A 57 -2.59 -5.67 34.81
C ALA A 57 -3.93 -5.86 35.53
N ALA A 58 -5.06 -5.73 34.82
CA ALA A 58 -6.38 -5.96 35.38
C ALA A 58 -6.56 -7.41 35.87
N VAL A 59 -6.20 -8.40 35.05
CA VAL A 59 -6.23 -9.81 35.42
C VAL A 59 -5.34 -10.07 36.64
N TYR A 60 -4.11 -9.56 36.65
CA TYR A 60 -3.20 -9.71 37.79
C TYR A 60 -3.79 -9.10 39.07
N SER A 61 -4.41 -7.92 39.00
CA SER A 61 -5.03 -7.29 40.18
C SER A 61 -6.22 -8.07 40.76
N ILE A 62 -6.91 -8.86 39.94
CA ILE A 62 -8.07 -9.65 40.37
C ILE A 62 -7.64 -11.02 40.92
N PHE A 63 -6.64 -11.66 40.31
CA PHE A 63 -6.30 -13.06 40.57
C PHE A 63 -4.92 -13.28 41.21
N GLY A 64 -4.05 -12.27 41.23
CA GLY A 64 -2.63 -12.40 41.58
C GLY A 64 -2.13 -11.42 42.64
N GLY A 65 -3.03 -10.91 43.49
CA GLY A 65 -2.64 -10.22 44.73
C GLY A 65 -1.78 -11.10 45.63
#